data_AF-A0A498CT39-F1
#
_entry.id   AF-A0A498CT39-F1
#
_cell.length_a   1.000
_cell.length_b   1.000
_cell.length_c   1.000
_cell.angle_alpha   90.00
_cell.angle_beta   90.00
_cell.angle_gamma   90.00
#
_symmetry.space_group_name_H-M   'P 1'
#
loop_
_entity.id
_entity.type
_entity.pdbx_description
1 polymer ?
#
loop_
_entity_poly.entity_id
_entity_poly.type
_entity_poly.pdbx_seq_one_letter_code
_entity_poly.pdbx_strand_id
1 'polypeptide(L)'
;MIDFPCTQCGACCRHVNLSNQTDFLDRGDGICRYHDLTTHLCTIYENRPEVCRVDTYYEQHFKQKISWEQFVDLNLIACKQLDQLE
;
A
#
# COMPACT_ATOMS: atom_id res chain seq x y z
N MET A 1 12.66 4.82 13.85
CA MET A 1 11.40 4.13 13.53
C MET A 1 11.78 2.81 12.90
N ILE A 2 11.11 1.70 13.24
CA ILE A 2 11.33 0.43 12.53
C ILE A 2 10.57 0.53 11.21
N ASP A 3 11.19 0.15 10.09
CA ASP A 3 10.54 0.19 8.78
C ASP A 3 9.27 -0.67 8.75
N PHE A 4 8.30 -0.28 7.93
CA PHE A 4 7.10 -1.09 7.74
C PHE A 4 7.48 -2.46 7.14
N PRO A 5 7.07 -3.59 7.73
CA PRO A 5 7.52 -4.93 7.32
C PRO A 5 6.76 -5.45 6.09
N CYS A 6 6.83 -4.70 4.98
CA CYS A 6 6.24 -5.09 3.71
C CYS A 6 6.94 -6.34 3.14
N THR A 7 6.16 -7.37 2.78
CA THR A 7 6.66 -8.60 2.14
C THR A 7 6.73 -8.49 0.61
N GLN A 8 6.38 -7.33 0.05
CA GLN A 8 6.30 -7.09 -1.40
C GLN A 8 5.37 -8.09 -2.12
N CYS A 9 4.31 -8.56 -1.44
CA CYS A 9 3.37 -9.55 -2.01
C CYS A 9 2.50 -9.00 -3.17
N GLY A 10 2.47 -7.68 -3.37
CA GLY A 10 1.68 -7.03 -4.41
C GLY A 10 0.18 -6.89 -4.12
N ALA A 11 -0.33 -7.38 -2.98
CA ALA A 11 -1.77 -7.37 -2.68
C ALA A 11 -2.39 -5.96 -2.74
N CYS A 12 -1.75 -4.95 -2.13
CA CYS A 12 -2.22 -3.57 -2.23
C CYS A 12 -2.21 -3.02 -3.67
N CYS A 13 -1.31 -3.51 -4.51
CA CYS A 13 -1.24 -3.12 -5.92
C CYS A 13 -2.30 -3.83 -6.77
N ARG A 14 -2.86 -4.95 -6.33
CA ARG A 14 -3.95 -5.67 -7.04
C ARG A 14 -5.35 -5.14 -6.73
N HIS A 15 -5.47 -4.30 -5.70
CA HIS A 15 -6.76 -3.82 -5.19
C HIS A 15 -6.77 -2.31 -4.90
N VAL A 16 -6.16 -1.52 -5.79
CA VAL A 16 -6.06 -0.06 -5.61
C VAL A 16 -7.41 0.66 -5.72
N ASN A 17 -8.42 0.01 -6.29
CA ASN A 17 -9.79 0.50 -6.35
C ASN A 17 -10.54 0.44 -5.00
N LEU A 18 -10.02 -0.27 -4.00
CA LEU A 18 -10.69 -0.39 -2.69
C LEU A 18 -10.47 0.83 -1.79
N SER A 19 -9.73 1.84 -2.26
CA SER A 19 -9.50 3.09 -1.54
C SER A 19 -9.51 4.28 -2.50
N ASN A 20 -10.27 5.32 -2.15
CA ASN A 20 -10.30 6.59 -2.87
C ASN A 20 -8.91 7.25 -2.97
N GLN A 21 -7.99 6.92 -2.06
CA GLN A 21 -6.63 7.46 -2.08
C GLN A 21 -5.76 6.82 -3.16
N THR A 22 -6.12 5.63 -3.65
CA THR A 22 -5.35 4.87 -4.64
C THR A 22 -6.09 4.68 -5.96
N ASP A 23 -7.37 5.05 -6.06
CA ASP A 23 -8.23 4.86 -7.23
C ASP A 23 -7.61 5.41 -8.54
N PHE A 24 -6.90 6.54 -8.47
CA PHE A 24 -6.22 7.11 -9.64
C PHE A 24 -5.10 6.23 -10.23
N LEU A 25 -4.64 5.21 -9.49
CA LEU A 25 -3.65 4.25 -9.95
C LEU A 25 -4.28 3.07 -10.71
N ASP A 26 -5.59 2.87 -10.58
CA ASP A 26 -6.31 1.79 -11.24
C ASP A 26 -6.16 1.90 -12.77
N ARG A 27 -5.93 0.76 -13.41
CA ARG A 27 -5.93 0.61 -14.87
C ARG A 27 -7.34 0.29 -15.43
N GLY A 28 -8.33 0.17 -14.56
CA GLY A 28 -9.74 -0.07 -14.86
C GLY A 28 -10.26 -1.45 -14.44
N ASP A 29 -9.45 -2.27 -13.77
CA ASP A 29 -9.78 -3.62 -13.31
C ASP A 29 -9.44 -3.86 -11.83
N GLY A 30 -9.16 -2.79 -11.07
CA GLY A 30 -8.73 -2.82 -9.68
C GLY A 30 -7.22 -2.93 -9.50
N ILE A 31 -6.46 -3.29 -10.53
CA ILE A 31 -5.02 -3.46 -10.47
C ILE A 31 -4.31 -2.15 -10.84
N CYS A 32 -3.29 -1.81 -10.07
CA CYS A 32 -2.43 -0.66 -10.31
C CYS A 32 -1.74 -0.77 -11.66
N ARG A 33 -1.78 0.31 -12.45
CA ARG A 33 -1.10 0.39 -13.76
C ARG A 33 0.43 0.22 -13.72
N TYR A 34 1.04 0.36 -12.55
CA TYR A 34 2.47 0.17 -12.32
C TYR A 34 2.82 -1.18 -11.69
N HIS A 35 1.86 -2.07 -11.49
CA HIS A 35 2.10 -3.41 -10.96
C HIS A 35 2.57 -4.35 -12.05
N ASP A 36 3.74 -4.95 -11.85
CA ASP A 36 4.21 -6.08 -12.66
C ASP A 36 3.64 -7.38 -12.08
N LEU A 37 2.71 -8.00 -12.80
CA LEU A 37 2.05 -9.25 -12.40
C LEU A 37 2.99 -10.46 -12.41
N THR A 38 4.15 -10.38 -13.08
CA THR A 38 5.11 -11.50 -13.12
C THR A 38 6.03 -11.48 -11.90
N THR A 39 6.53 -10.29 -11.53
CA THR A 39 7.48 -10.14 -10.42
C THR A 39 6.81 -9.74 -9.11
N HIS A 40 5.54 -9.33 -9.16
CA HIS A 40 4.78 -8.69 -8.09
C HIS A 40 5.31 -7.31 -7.66
N LEU A 41 6.32 -6.77 -8.35
CA LEU A 41 6.95 -5.51 -7.99
C LEU A 41 6.28 -4.32 -8.67
N CYS A 42 6.60 -3.13 -8.17
CA CYS A 42 6.17 -1.87 -8.76
C CYS A 42 7.23 -1.39 -9.76
N THR A 43 6.82 -1.07 -10.99
CA THR A 43 7.72 -0.59 -12.04
C THR A 43 8.27 0.82 -11.78
N ILE A 44 7.69 1.54 -10.81
CA ILE A 44 8.13 2.86 -10.34
C ILE A 44 8.47 2.85 -8.85
N TYR A 45 9.00 1.76 -8.29
CA TYR A 45 9.16 1.57 -6.84
C TYR A 45 9.79 2.76 -6.09
N GLU A 46 10.87 3.32 -6.65
CA GLU A 46 11.56 4.49 -6.09
C GLU A 46 10.79 5.81 -6.24
N ASN A 47 9.84 5.88 -7.16
CA ASN A 47 9.02 7.05 -7.48
C ASN A 47 7.53 6.84 -7.12
N ARG A 48 7.22 5.84 -6.28
CA ARG A 48 5.87 5.58 -5.81
C ARG A 48 5.23 6.85 -5.22
N PRO A 49 3.93 7.09 -5.45
CA PRO A 49 3.24 8.20 -4.83
C PRO A 49 3.21 8.02 -3.31
N GLU A 50 3.03 9.13 -2.59
CA GLU A 50 3.03 9.17 -1.13
C GLU A 50 2.09 8.13 -0.49
N VAL A 51 0.88 7.97 -1.03
CA VAL A 51 -0.11 7.00 -0.55
C VAL A 51 0.42 5.55 -0.54
N CYS A 52 1.40 5.23 -1.38
CA CYS A 52 2.03 3.91 -1.45
C CYS A 52 3.28 3.78 -0.55
N ARG A 53 3.65 4.83 0.18
CA ARG A 53 4.80 4.89 1.11
C ARG A 53 4.28 4.99 2.55
N VAL A 54 4.19 3.84 3.21
CA VAL A 54 3.51 3.68 4.51
C VAL A 54 4.09 4.61 5.60
N ASP A 55 5.41 4.68 5.66
CA ASP A 55 6.17 5.58 6.54
C ASP A 55 5.86 7.06 6.27
N THR A 56 5.98 7.48 5.00
CA THR A 56 5.75 8.87 4.60
C THR A 56 4.30 9.28 4.85
N TYR A 57 3.35 8.43 4.48
CA TYR A 57 1.93 8.68 4.68
C TYR A 57 1.56 8.78 6.16
N TYR A 58 2.15 7.94 7.02
CA TYR A 58 2.00 8.05 8.47
C TYR A 58 2.51 9.40 8.99
N GLU A 59 3.73 9.78 8.60
CA GLU A 59 4.35 11.01 9.09
C GLU A 59 3.51 12.25 8.78
N GLN A 60 2.92 12.29 7.59
CA GLN A 60 2.14 13.43 7.14
C GLN A 60 0.70 13.45 7.68
N HIS A 61 0.05 12.28 7.84
CA HIS A 61 -1.40 12.24 8.08
C HIS A 61 -1.81 11.69 9.47
N PHE A 62 -0.94 10.91 10.12
CA PHE A 62 -1.29 10.11 11.31
C PHE A 62 -0.36 10.26 12.52
N LYS A 63 0.85 10.79 12.36
CA LYS A 63 1.84 10.94 13.44
C LYS A 63 1.34 11.68 14.68
N GLN A 64 0.38 12.59 14.51
CA GLN A 64 -0.23 13.35 15.62
C GLN A 64 -1.50 12.68 16.20
N LYS A 65 -1.94 11.55 15.64
CA LYS A 65 -3.22 10.90 15.97
C LYS A 65 -3.05 9.55 16.65
N ILE A 66 -2.11 8.73 16.20
CA ILE A 66 -1.83 7.39 16.72
C ILE A 66 -0.33 7.11 16.68
N SER A 67 0.13 6.11 17.44
CA SER A 67 1.54 5.70 17.40
C SER A 67 1.89 5.00 16.09
N TRP A 68 3.19 4.90 15.80
CA TRP A 68 3.68 4.19 14.63
C TRP A 68 3.29 2.71 14.69
N GLU A 69 3.46 2.08 15.84
CA GLU A 69 3.14 0.67 16.08
C GLU A 69 1.66 0.40 15.81
N GLN A 70 0.76 1.25 16.32
CA GLN A 70 -0.67 1.13 16.07
C GLN A 70 -1.01 1.28 14.57
N PHE A 71 -0.36 2.21 13.88
CA PHE A 71 -0.55 2.38 12.45
C PHE A 71 -0.05 1.17 11.65
N VAL A 72 1.11 0.62 12.02
CA VAL A 72 1.66 -0.61 11.42
C VAL A 72 0.71 -1.79 11.62
N ASP A 73 0.21 -2.01 12.84
CA ASP A 73 -0.72 -3.10 13.13
C ASP A 73 -2.00 -3.02 12.29
N LEU A 74 -2.58 -1.82 12.17
CA LEU A 74 -3.76 -1.59 11.32
C LEU A 74 -3.45 -1.85 9.84
N ASN A 75 -2.29 -1.41 9.34
CA ASN A 75 -1.87 -1.69 7.97
C ASN A 75 -1.63 -3.18 7.73
N LEU A 76 -1.08 -3.91 8.70
CA LEU A 76 -0.87 -5.37 8.58
C LEU A 76 -2.18 -6.15 8.54
N ILE A 77 -3.20 -5.71 9.29
CA ILE A 77 -4.56 -6.26 9.18
C ILE A 77 -5.10 -6.06 7.76
N ALA A 78 -4.99 -4.84 7.22
CA ALA A 78 -5.41 -4.53 5.85
C ALA A 78 -4.60 -5.36 4.83
N CYS A 79 -3.28 -5.47 4.97
CA CYS A 79 -2.44 -6.31 4.12
C CYS A 79 -2.92 -7.76 4.07
N LYS A 80 -3.23 -8.35 5.23
CA LYS A 80 -3.74 -9.72 5.30
C LYS A 80 -5.11 -9.86 4.63
N GLN A 81 -6.00 -8.88 4.82
CA GLN A 81 -7.31 -8.89 4.17
C GLN A 81 -7.17 -8.83 2.65
N LEU A 82 -6.34 -7.92 2.14
CA LEU A 82 -6.09 -7.76 0.71
C LEU A 82 -5.43 -8.99 0.10
N ASP A 83 -4.51 -9.63 0.80
CA ASP A 83 -3.82 -10.84 0.31
C ASP A 83 -4.75 -12.06 0.19
N GLN A 84 -5.87 -12.04 0.91
CA GLN A 84 -6.92 -13.07 0.86
C GLN A 84 -7.99 -12.80 -0.19
N LEU A 85 -7.95 -11.65 -0.87
CA LEU A 85 -8.83 -11.37 -2.00
C LEU A 85 -8.21 -11.99 -3.26
N GLU A 86 -9.02 -12.77 -3.99
CA GLU A 86 -8.67 -13.32 -5.31
C GLU A 86 -8.75 -12.25 -6.41
#